data_AF-A0A2J7ZK08-F1
#
_entry.id   AF-A0A2J7ZK08-F1
#
_cell.length_a   1.000
_cell.length_b   1.000
_cell.length_c   1.000
_cell.angle_alpha   90.00
_cell.angle_beta   90.00
_cell.angle_gamma   90.00
#
_symmetry.space_group_name_H-M   'P 1'
#
loop_
_entity.id
_entity.type
_entity.pdbx_description
1 polymer ?
#
loop_
_entity_poly.entity_id
_entity_poly.type
_entity_poly.pdbx_seq_one_letter_code
_entity_poly.pdbx_strand_id
1 'polypeptide(L)'
;MERGARGGSDPGSGPEPGRGPAASFRVVDVGTGAGLPGMVLAAARPQWKVTLLDSLRKRCDFLRQAAAVAGLTNVEVVWCRAEEGGQRPDLRQAYDLAVARAVAESRVLAELCLPFVRVGGTWVASKGPNPEVKLGE
;
A
#
# COMPACT_ATOMS: atom_id res chain seq x y z
N MET A 1 -34.70 44.01 -20.92
CA MET A 1 -33.82 44.74 -19.99
C MET A 1 -33.02 43.69 -19.24
N GLU A 2 -31.78 43.51 -19.65
CA GLU A 2 -30.86 42.46 -19.18
C GLU A 2 -30.42 42.66 -17.72
N ARG A 3 -30.07 41.54 -17.08
CA ARG A 3 -29.00 41.28 -16.09
C ARG A 3 -29.39 39.98 -15.36
N GLY A 4 -28.61 38.91 -15.28
CA GLY A 4 -27.19 38.67 -15.51
C GLY A 4 -26.80 37.55 -14.54
N ALA A 5 -26.31 36.43 -15.06
CA ALA A 5 -25.88 35.26 -14.28
C ALA A 5 -24.72 35.60 -13.33
N ARG A 6 -24.73 35.00 -12.13
CA ARG A 6 -23.54 34.75 -11.30
C ARG A 6 -23.62 33.26 -10.93
N GLY A 7 -22.78 32.35 -11.41
CA GLY A 7 -21.36 32.50 -11.74
C GLY A 7 -20.50 32.40 -10.47
N GLY A 8 -20.70 31.35 -9.67
CA GLY A 8 -19.78 30.96 -8.60
C GLY A 8 -18.78 29.94 -9.13
N SER A 9 -17.73 30.42 -9.78
CA SER A 9 -16.54 29.65 -10.11
C SER A 9 -15.76 29.38 -8.83
N ASP A 10 -15.63 28.11 -8.45
CA ASP A 10 -14.73 27.66 -7.40
C ASP A 10 -13.28 28.02 -7.79
N PRO A 11 -12.57 28.88 -7.03
CA PRO A 11 -11.25 29.33 -7.40
C PRO A 11 -10.19 28.33 -6.91
N GLY A 12 -9.62 27.58 -7.86
CA GLY A 12 -8.23 27.12 -7.76
C GLY A 12 -8.00 25.74 -7.17
N SER A 13 -8.27 24.69 -7.94
CA SER A 13 -7.49 23.46 -7.87
C SER A 13 -6.20 23.64 -8.68
N GLY A 14 -5.27 24.40 -8.10
CA GLY A 14 -3.90 24.48 -8.62
C GLY A 14 -3.24 23.09 -8.60
N PRO A 15 -2.31 22.80 -9.53
CA PRO A 15 -1.57 21.54 -9.50
C PRO A 15 -0.71 21.47 -8.23
N GLU A 16 -0.96 20.45 -7.41
CA GLU A 16 -0.12 20.08 -6.25
C GLU A 16 1.37 20.04 -6.66
N PRO A 17 2.26 20.75 -5.95
CA PRO A 17 3.66 20.82 -6.32
C PRO A 17 4.33 19.46 -6.10
N GLY A 18 4.85 18.86 -7.17
CA GLY A 18 5.80 17.74 -7.08
C GLY A 18 5.45 16.46 -7.82
N ARG A 19 4.31 16.36 -8.51
CA ARG A 19 4.04 15.18 -9.34
C ARG A 19 4.78 15.29 -10.67
N GLY A 20 6.04 14.87 -10.67
CA GLY A 20 6.77 14.47 -11.88
C GLY A 20 5.97 13.43 -12.69
N PRO A 21 6.43 13.05 -13.90
CA PRO A 21 5.68 12.17 -14.80
C PRO A 21 5.13 10.98 -14.02
N ALA A 22 3.81 10.78 -14.09
CA ALA A 22 3.05 9.98 -13.12
C ALA A 22 3.72 8.63 -12.83
N ALA A 23 4.53 8.60 -11.77
CA ALA A 23 5.25 7.40 -11.36
C ALA A 23 4.20 6.31 -11.07
N SER A 24 4.48 5.07 -11.49
CA SER A 24 3.54 3.96 -11.26
C SER A 24 3.28 3.84 -9.76
N PHE A 25 2.01 3.87 -9.37
CA PHE A 25 1.61 3.82 -7.96
C PHE A 25 2.13 2.53 -7.31
N ARG A 26 2.91 2.65 -6.23
CA ARG A 26 3.59 1.52 -5.57
C ARG A 26 2.87 1.12 -4.29
N VAL A 27 2.59 -0.17 -4.15
CA VAL A 27 1.91 -0.75 -2.99
C VAL A 27 2.79 -1.83 -2.37
N VAL A 28 2.84 -1.90 -1.04
CA VAL A 28 3.39 -3.05 -0.31
C VAL A 28 2.32 -3.71 0.55
N ASP A 29 2.18 -5.02 0.45
CA ASP A 29 1.36 -5.85 1.33
C ASP A 29 2.26 -6.54 2.37
N VAL A 30 2.28 -5.98 3.58
CA VAL A 30 3.19 -6.40 4.67
C VAL A 30 2.58 -7.57 5.43
N GLY A 31 3.27 -8.71 5.42
CA GLY A 31 2.72 -9.95 5.99
C GLY A 31 1.61 -10.53 5.12
N THR A 32 1.80 -10.48 3.80
CA THR A 32 0.80 -10.83 2.77
C THR A 32 0.19 -12.23 2.94
N GLY A 33 0.89 -13.17 3.59
CA GLY A 33 0.37 -14.50 3.89
C GLY A 33 0.09 -15.30 2.62
N ALA A 34 -1.20 -15.54 2.35
CA ALA A 34 -1.65 -16.22 1.12
C ALA A 34 -1.81 -15.25 -0.08
N GLY A 35 -1.39 -13.98 0.05
CA GLY A 35 -1.48 -12.98 -1.01
C GLY A 35 -2.64 -12.01 -0.83
N LEU A 36 -3.19 -11.85 0.38
CA LEU A 36 -4.38 -11.03 0.61
C LEU A 36 -4.09 -9.84 1.54
N PRO A 37 -4.38 -8.60 1.13
CA PRO A 37 -5.12 -8.20 -0.08
C PRO A 37 -4.26 -8.02 -1.35
N GLY A 38 -2.93 -8.17 -1.30
CA GLY A 38 -2.02 -7.74 -2.35
C GLY A 38 -2.27 -8.33 -3.75
N MET A 39 -2.50 -9.64 -3.87
CA MET A 39 -2.80 -10.29 -5.15
C MET A 39 -4.10 -9.77 -5.78
N VAL A 40 -5.11 -9.48 -4.95
CA VAL A 40 -6.39 -8.89 -5.41
C VAL A 40 -6.15 -7.48 -5.92
N LEU A 41 -5.36 -6.67 -5.21
CA LEU A 41 -5.00 -5.33 -5.65
C LEU A 41 -4.23 -5.36 -6.97
N ALA A 42 -3.29 -6.29 -7.13
CA ALA A 42 -2.52 -6.44 -8.37
C ALA A 42 -3.41 -6.77 -9.56
N ALA A 43 -4.36 -7.69 -9.39
CA ALA A 43 -5.33 -8.06 -10.43
C ALA A 43 -6.30 -6.92 -10.75
N ALA A 44 -6.81 -6.21 -9.73
CA ALA A 44 -7.77 -5.13 -9.90
C ALA A 44 -7.15 -3.83 -10.46
N ARG A 45 -5.84 -3.65 -10.28
CA ARG A 45 -5.08 -2.45 -10.71
C ARG A 45 -3.78 -2.86 -11.43
N PRO A 46 -3.84 -3.31 -12.70
CA PRO A 46 -2.67 -3.74 -13.47
C PRO A 46 -1.56 -2.67 -13.62
N GLN A 47 -1.91 -1.40 -13.44
CA GLN A 47 -1.01 -0.24 -13.56
C GLN A 47 -0.22 0.03 -12.27
N TRP A 48 -0.64 -0.56 -11.14
CA TRP A 48 0.06 -0.46 -9.87
C TRP A 48 1.20 -1.46 -9.82
N LYS A 49 2.29 -1.12 -9.13
CA LYS A 49 3.34 -2.07 -8.78
C LYS A 49 3.09 -2.57 -7.36
N VAL A 50 2.88 -3.87 -7.22
CA VAL A 50 2.50 -4.47 -5.94
C VAL A 50 3.62 -5.37 -5.43
N THR A 51 4.17 -5.03 -4.28
CA THR A 51 5.17 -5.84 -3.58
C THR A 51 4.48 -6.65 -2.47
N LEU A 52 4.63 -7.97 -2.52
CA LEU A 52 4.12 -8.92 -1.54
C LEU A 52 5.27 -9.32 -0.60
N LEU A 53 5.20 -8.93 0.67
CA LEU A 53 6.25 -9.17 1.65
C LEU A 53 5.79 -10.22 2.67
N ASP A 54 6.55 -11.31 2.81
CA ASP A 54 6.35 -12.31 3.88
C ASP A 54 7.69 -12.84 4.40
N SER A 55 7.70 -13.20 5.69
CA SER A 55 8.87 -13.78 6.36
C SER A 55 9.10 -15.26 6.06
N LEU A 56 8.09 -15.98 5.56
CA LEU A 56 8.15 -17.40 5.30
C LEU A 56 8.45 -17.68 3.82
N ARG A 57 9.63 -18.26 3.56
CA ARG A 57 10.08 -18.62 2.20
C ARG A 57 9.06 -19.43 1.42
N LYS A 58 8.47 -20.45 2.07
CA LYS A 58 7.44 -21.32 1.46
C LYS A 58 6.23 -20.51 0.93
N ARG A 59 5.82 -19.46 1.64
CA ARG A 59 4.73 -18.58 1.19
C ARG A 59 5.18 -17.71 0.02
N CYS A 60 6.38 -17.16 0.09
CA CYS A 60 6.94 -16.37 -1.01
C CYS A 60 7.05 -17.19 -2.30
N ASP A 61 7.54 -18.43 -2.21
CA ASP A 61 7.65 -19.32 -3.37
C ASP A 61 6.28 -19.67 -3.95
N PHE A 62 5.29 -19.95 -3.09
CA PHE A 62 3.89 -20.12 -3.50
C PHE A 62 3.36 -18.87 -4.21
N LEU A 63 3.60 -17.67 -3.69
CA LEU A 63 3.11 -16.42 -4.27
C LEU A 63 3.72 -16.11 -5.62
N ARG A 64 5.00 -16.41 -5.82
CA ARG A 64 5.65 -16.28 -7.13
C ARG A 64 4.99 -17.19 -8.17
N GLN A 65 4.73 -18.44 -7.79
CA GLN A 65 4.02 -19.39 -8.65
C GLN A 65 2.58 -18.94 -8.93
N ALA A 66 1.86 -18.49 -7.89
CA ALA A 66 0.48 -18.02 -8.00
C ALA A 66 0.38 -16.78 -8.91
N ALA A 67 1.28 -15.81 -8.77
CA ALA A 67 1.34 -14.64 -9.64
C ALA A 67 1.64 -15.02 -11.10
N ALA A 68 2.57 -15.96 -11.32
CA ALA A 68 2.88 -16.46 -12.66
C ALA A 68 1.68 -17.17 -13.30
N VAL A 69 1.02 -18.07 -12.58
CA VAL A 69 -0.18 -18.80 -13.05
C VAL A 69 -1.34 -17.84 -13.33
N ALA A 70 -1.51 -16.81 -12.50
CA ALA A 70 -2.53 -15.78 -12.68
C ALA A 70 -2.19 -14.73 -13.76
N GLY A 71 -1.01 -14.80 -14.38
CA GLY A 71 -0.57 -13.84 -15.40
C GLY A 71 -0.30 -12.43 -14.87
N LEU A 72 -0.05 -12.28 -13.56
CA LEU A 72 0.20 -10.99 -12.93
C LEU A 72 1.66 -10.56 -13.10
N THR A 73 1.91 -9.63 -14.03
CA THR A 73 3.25 -9.11 -14.34
C THR A 73 3.66 -7.91 -13.49
N ASN A 74 2.75 -7.41 -12.66
CA ASN A 74 2.91 -6.24 -11.81
C ASN A 74 3.14 -6.58 -10.33
N VAL A 75 3.43 -7.85 -10.03
CA VAL A 75 3.70 -8.37 -8.69
C VAL A 75 5.20 -8.63 -8.50
N GLU A 76 5.73 -8.13 -7.39
CA GLU A 76 7.05 -8.48 -6.86
C GLU A 76 6.86 -9.24 -5.53
N VAL A 77 7.66 -10.29 -5.29
CA VAL A 77 7.59 -11.04 -4.03
C VAL A 77 8.92 -10.97 -3.28
N VAL A 78 8.88 -10.35 -2.10
CA VAL A 78 10.04 -10.12 -1.23
C VAL A 78 9.96 -11.05 -0.02
N TRP A 79 11.00 -11.87 0.13
CA TRP A 79 11.16 -12.72 1.31
C TRP A 79 12.05 -12.00 2.34
N CYS A 80 11.44 -11.43 3.37
CA CYS A 80 12.14 -10.85 4.52
C CYS A 80 11.17 -10.65 5.70
N ARG A 81 11.72 -10.39 6.89
CA ARG A 81 10.95 -9.84 8.00
C ARG A 81 10.62 -8.37 7.72
N ALA A 82 9.49 -7.87 8.23
CA ALA A 82 9.07 -6.49 7.99
C ALA A 82 10.05 -5.50 8.65
N GLU A 83 10.56 -5.85 9.83
CA GLU A 83 11.57 -5.12 10.59
C GLU A 83 12.86 -4.94 9.79
N GLU A 84 13.33 -6.00 9.12
CA GLU A 84 14.49 -5.98 8.23
C GLU A 84 14.21 -5.18 6.95
N GLY A 85 13.04 -5.42 6.34
CA GLY A 85 12.61 -4.73 5.13
C GLY A 85 12.50 -3.22 5.34
N GLY A 86 12.01 -2.77 6.50
CA GLY A 86 11.88 -1.35 6.83
C GLY A 86 13.21 -0.60 6.98
N GLN A 87 14.33 -1.33 7.12
CA GLN A 87 15.69 -0.77 7.18
C GLN A 87 16.41 -0.81 5.83
N ARG A 88 15.88 -1.55 4.84
CA ARG A 88 16.49 -1.67 3.52
C ARG A 88 16.28 -0.39 2.70
N PRO A 89 17.35 0.26 2.18
CA PRO A 89 17.22 1.51 1.41
C PRO A 89 16.31 1.41 0.18
N ASP A 90 16.20 0.24 -0.45
CA ASP A 90 15.38 0.01 -1.64
C ASP A 90 13.87 -0.15 -1.33
N LEU A 91 13.51 -0.43 -0.07
CA LEU A 91 12.13 -0.63 0.38
C LEU A 91 11.64 0.48 1.31
N ARG A 92 12.55 1.10 2.06
CA ARG A 92 12.24 2.15 3.04
C ARG A 92 11.68 3.38 2.33
N GLN A 93 10.55 3.88 2.81
CA GLN A 93 9.86 5.07 2.29
C GLN A 93 9.66 5.06 0.77
N ALA A 94 9.50 3.88 0.18
CA ALA A 94 9.51 3.68 -1.26
C ALA A 94 8.10 3.47 -1.86
N TYR A 95 7.06 3.41 -1.01
CA TYR A 95 5.70 3.04 -1.39
C TYR A 95 4.69 4.16 -1.14
N ASP A 96 3.72 4.31 -2.04
CA ASP A 96 2.58 5.22 -1.89
C ASP A 96 1.56 4.67 -0.88
N LEU A 97 1.43 3.34 -0.82
CA LEU A 97 0.47 2.65 0.03
C LEU A 97 1.11 1.42 0.68
N ALA A 98 1.01 1.30 2.00
CA ALA A 98 1.19 0.04 2.70
C ALA A 98 -0.17 -0.53 3.09
N VAL A 99 -0.38 -1.82 2.88
CA VAL A 99 -1.54 -2.57 3.37
C VAL A 99 -1.09 -3.70 4.27
N ALA A 100 -1.89 -4.00 5.28
CA ALA A 100 -1.69 -5.17 6.12
C ALA A 100 -3.03 -5.71 6.61
N ARG A 101 -3.17 -7.04 6.58
CA ARG A 101 -4.29 -7.76 7.19
C ARG A 101 -3.75 -8.67 8.27
N ALA A 102 -3.87 -8.24 9.52
CA ALA A 102 -3.32 -8.99 10.64
C ALA A 102 -4.15 -8.79 11.92
N VAL A 103 -4.08 -9.80 12.78
CA VAL A 103 -4.76 -9.83 14.10
C VAL A 103 -3.95 -9.10 15.17
N ALA A 104 -2.69 -8.78 14.90
CA ALA A 104 -1.81 -8.07 15.82
C ALA A 104 -2.36 -6.67 16.20
N GLU A 105 -1.89 -6.14 17.31
CA GLU A 105 -2.26 -4.79 17.77
C GLU A 105 -1.90 -3.72 16.74
N SER A 106 -2.72 -2.66 16.68
CA SER A 106 -2.56 -1.60 15.68
C SER A 106 -1.23 -0.85 15.82
N ARG A 107 -0.73 -0.65 17.05
CA ARG A 107 0.57 0.01 17.30
C ARG A 107 1.72 -0.79 16.68
N VAL A 108 1.75 -2.11 16.92
CA VAL A 108 2.75 -3.01 16.34
C VAL A 108 2.67 -3.00 14.81
N LEU A 109 1.46 -3.08 14.24
CA LEU A 109 1.32 -3.02 12.78
C LEU A 109 1.79 -1.69 12.19
N ALA A 110 1.55 -0.57 12.89
CA ALA A 110 2.03 0.73 12.46
C ALA A 110 3.57 0.77 12.42
N GLU A 111 4.24 0.27 13.46
CA GLU A 111 5.71 0.18 13.52
C GLU A 111 6.28 -0.68 12.40
N LEU A 112 5.61 -1.77 12.04
CA LEU A 112 6.04 -2.66 10.96
C LEU A 112 5.77 -2.07 9.56
N CYS A 113 4.69 -1.31 9.37
CA CYS A 113 4.24 -0.87 8.05
C CYS A 113 4.71 0.52 7.65
N LEU A 114 4.69 1.49 8.58
CA LEU A 114 5.03 2.88 8.29
C LEU A 114 6.46 3.09 7.75
N PRO A 115 7.49 2.31 8.13
CA PRO A 115 8.83 2.46 7.54
C PRO A 115 8.88 2.32 6.01
N PHE A 116 7.92 1.61 5.40
CA PHE A 116 7.84 1.43 3.95
C PHE A 116 7.14 2.62 3.24
N VAL A 117 6.31 3.37 3.95
CA VAL A 117 5.46 4.41 3.36
C VAL A 117 6.26 5.70 3.20
N ARG A 118 6.25 6.27 1.99
CA ARG A 118 6.89 7.58 1.75
C ARG A 118 6.19 8.69 2.54
N VAL A 119 6.87 9.82 2.74
CA VAL A 119 6.21 11.03 3.26
C VAL A 119 5.05 11.40 2.32
N GLY A 120 3.86 11.61 2.90
CA GLY A 120 2.62 11.84 2.16
C GLY A 120 1.99 10.60 1.52
N GLY A 121 2.48 9.40 1.82
CA GLY A 121 1.81 8.14 1.50
C GLY A 121 0.83 7.71 2.60
N THR A 122 0.15 6.58 2.36
CA THR A 122 -0.91 6.08 3.24
C THR A 122 -0.60 4.67 3.74
N TRP A 123 -1.01 4.37 4.97
CA TRP A 123 -1.09 2.99 5.47
C TRP A 123 -2.54 2.62 5.75
N VAL A 124 -2.97 1.44 5.31
CA VAL A 124 -4.31 0.89 5.53
C VAL A 124 -4.20 -0.45 6.24
N ALA A 125 -4.75 -0.52 7.45
CA ALA A 125 -4.85 -1.76 8.22
C ALA A 125 -6.28 -2.32 8.14
N SER A 126 -6.43 -3.54 7.63
CA SER A 126 -7.72 -4.25 7.63
C SER A 126 -7.95 -4.89 8.99
N LYS A 127 -8.84 -4.30 9.80
CA LYS A 127 -9.26 -4.80 11.11
C LYS A 127 -10.64 -5.45 11.06
N GLY A 128 -10.90 -6.37 12.00
CA GLY A 128 -12.21 -6.99 12.17
C GLY A 128 -13.28 -5.99 12.65
N PRO A 129 -14.53 -6.44 12.80
CA PRO A 129 -15.70 -5.59 13.03
C PRO A 129 -15.70 -4.81 14.37
N ASN A 130 -14.73 -5.06 15.26
CA ASN A 130 -14.54 -4.26 16.46
C ASN A 130 -13.13 -3.64 16.48
N PRO A 131 -12.91 -2.57 15.69
CA PRO A 131 -11.62 -1.90 15.60
C PRO A 131 -11.44 -0.93 16.77
N GLU A 132 -11.71 -1.35 18.00
CA GLU A 132 -11.33 -0.57 19.18
C GLU A 132 -9.81 -0.45 19.18
N VAL A 133 -9.33 0.65 18.60
CA VAL A 133 -7.97 1.11 18.80
C VAL A 133 -7.92 1.51 20.26
N LYS A 134 -7.49 0.58 21.12
CA LYS A 134 -6.98 0.95 22.43
C LYS A 134 -5.69 1.75 22.19
N LEU A 135 -5.85 3.05 21.90
CA LEU A 135 -4.83 4.02 22.20
C LEU A 135 -4.74 4.01 23.73
N GLY A 136 -3.92 3.08 24.25
CA GLY A 136 -3.69 2.95 25.67
C GLY A 136 -3.33 4.28 26.32
N GLU A 137 -3.75 4.40 27.57
CA GLU A 137 -3.22 5.30 28.60
C GLU A 137 -1.68 5.37 28.58
#